data_AF-A0A6P4EWL7-F1
#
_entry.id   AF-A0A6P4EWL7-F1
#
_cell.length_a   1.000
_cell.length_b   1.000
_cell.length_c   1.000
_cell.angle_alpha   90.00
_cell.angle_beta   90.00
_cell.angle_gamma   90.00
#
_symmetry.space_group_name_H-M   'P 1'
#
loop_
_entity.id
_entity.type
_entity.pdbx_description
1 polymer ?
#
loop_
_entity_poly.entity_id
_entity_poly.type
_entity_poly.pdbx_seq_one_letter_code
_entity_poly.pdbx_strand_id
1 'polypeptide(L)'
;MALQIAQNNRDGQQLVGLGQGQRQGHQGSLVVEVYVLFVNTTNRTLDLYWVCDQDRENIYLTLKPFEEVRVNTFSTHSWFFRDYYTGERMHVRSRRIFQPIRVRIPKNPQHPEQLCDVRSQVLIHFPMRSLRENCLWLVARWLIRTSNAPRRIIHNYHIPATLKQQLLLLLTTMESYSRVAGTRRRR
;
A
#
# COMPACT_ATOMS: atom_id res chain seq x y z
N MET A 1 -9.79 -16.96 16.00
CA MET A 1 -11.21 -16.60 15.84
C MET A 1 -11.28 -15.07 15.83
N ALA A 2 -11.69 -14.48 14.69
CA ALA A 2 -12.05 -13.07 14.42
C ALA A 2 -11.57 -12.70 12.98
N LEU A 3 -12.35 -13.13 11.99
CA LEU A 3 -12.28 -12.62 10.62
C LEU A 3 -13.10 -11.33 10.61
N GLN A 4 -12.46 -10.17 10.70
CA GLN A 4 -13.13 -8.91 10.34
C GLN A 4 -13.17 -8.84 8.80
N ILE A 5 -14.24 -9.41 8.26
CA ILE A 5 -14.67 -9.20 6.88
C ILE A 5 -15.12 -7.74 6.80
N ALA A 6 -14.27 -6.87 6.25
CA ALA A 6 -14.69 -5.53 5.87
C ALA A 6 -15.77 -5.67 4.80
N GLN A 7 -16.99 -5.28 5.15
CA GLN A 7 -18.14 -5.30 4.27
C GLN A 7 -17.88 -4.36 3.08
N ASN A 8 -18.00 -4.91 1.87
CA ASN A 8 -18.00 -4.15 0.63
C ASN A 8 -19.17 -3.16 0.65
N ASN A 9 -18.88 -1.87 0.52
CA ASN A 9 -19.91 -0.88 0.16
C ASN A 9 -20.45 -1.23 -1.22
N ARG A 10 -21.65 -1.80 -1.21
CA ARG A 10 -22.46 -2.14 -2.37
C ARG A 10 -23.52 -1.05 -2.54
N ASP A 11 -23.10 0.19 -2.75
CA ASP A 11 -24.02 1.25 -3.13
C ASP A 11 -23.94 1.46 -4.64
N GLY A 12 -24.84 0.75 -5.33
CA GLY A 12 -25.18 1.06 -6.70
C GLY A 12 -25.96 2.37 -6.73
N GLN A 13 -25.41 3.38 -7.41
CA GLN A 13 -26.22 4.46 -7.96
C GLN A 13 -26.33 4.25 -9.47
N GLN A 14 -27.53 3.78 -9.86
CA GLN A 14 -28.09 3.94 -11.19
C GLN A 14 -28.04 5.41 -11.60
N LEU A 15 -27.45 5.70 -12.75
CA LEU A 15 -27.75 6.91 -13.52
C LEU A 15 -27.93 6.49 -14.98
N VAL A 16 -29.18 6.18 -15.33
CA VAL A 16 -29.68 6.19 -16.71
C VAL A 16 -30.33 7.56 -16.90
N GLY A 17 -29.87 8.32 -17.90
CA GLY A 17 -30.45 9.61 -18.28
C GLY A 17 -29.86 10.11 -19.59
N LEU A 18 -30.67 10.05 -20.64
CA LEU A 18 -30.42 10.49 -22.02
C LEU A 18 -29.99 11.96 -22.13
N GLY A 19 -29.08 12.26 -23.06
CA GLY A 19 -28.78 13.62 -23.50
C GLY A 19 -27.70 13.66 -24.58
N GLN A 20 -28.10 13.83 -25.84
CA GLN A 20 -27.20 14.16 -26.95
C GLN A 20 -26.58 15.54 -26.74
N GLY A 21 -25.26 15.66 -26.94
CA GLY A 21 -24.55 16.93 -26.91
C GLY A 21 -23.04 16.75 -27.08
N GLN A 22 -22.53 17.02 -28.28
CA GLN A 22 -21.10 17.09 -28.59
C GLN A 22 -20.40 18.15 -27.70
N ARG A 23 -19.38 17.75 -26.94
CA ARG A 23 -18.30 18.65 -26.48
C ARG A 23 -16.96 17.91 -26.46
N GLN A 24 -15.97 18.58 -27.05
CA GLN A 24 -14.60 18.13 -27.24
C GLN A 24 -13.82 18.08 -25.90
N GLY A 25 -13.14 16.96 -25.66
CA GLY A 25 -11.71 16.92 -25.32
C GLY A 25 -11.24 17.49 -23.97
N HIS A 26 -11.63 16.87 -22.85
CA HIS A 26 -10.68 16.56 -21.76
C HIS A 26 -10.86 15.08 -21.46
N GLN A 27 -9.81 14.27 -21.66
CA GLN A 27 -9.84 12.85 -21.35
C GLN A 27 -10.02 12.68 -19.83
N GLY A 28 -11.27 12.66 -19.37
CA GLY A 28 -11.59 12.12 -18.06
C GLY A 28 -11.14 10.67 -18.07
N SER A 29 -10.18 10.33 -17.20
CA SER A 29 -9.80 8.94 -16.98
C SER A 29 -11.07 8.16 -16.68
N LEU A 30 -11.49 7.29 -17.60
CA LEU A 30 -12.67 6.46 -17.39
C LEU A 30 -12.44 5.65 -16.11
N VAL A 31 -13.31 5.86 -15.13
CA VAL A 31 -13.31 5.07 -13.90
C VAL A 31 -13.76 3.68 -14.27
N VAL A 32 -12.86 2.71 -14.15
CA VAL A 32 -13.10 1.33 -14.57
C VAL A 32 -12.81 0.40 -13.40
N GLU A 33 -13.69 -0.56 -13.17
CA GLU A 33 -13.47 -1.62 -12.19
C GLU A 33 -12.27 -2.49 -12.58
N VAL A 34 -11.46 -2.82 -11.57
CA VAL A 34 -10.28 -3.65 -11.67
C VAL A 34 -10.30 -4.66 -10.52
N TYR A 35 -10.02 -5.91 -10.83
CA TYR A 35 -9.98 -6.99 -9.84
C TYR A 35 -8.53 -7.36 -9.55
N VAL A 36 -8.13 -7.29 -8.29
CA VAL A 36 -6.75 -7.63 -7.87
C VAL A 36 -6.73 -8.65 -6.75
N LEU A 37 -5.69 -9.48 -6.72
CA LEU A 37 -5.34 -10.34 -5.60
C LEU A 37 -4.05 -9.80 -4.99
N PHE A 38 -4.14 -9.09 -3.87
CA PHE A 38 -2.95 -8.65 -3.15
C PHE A 38 -2.38 -9.84 -2.38
N VAL A 39 -1.09 -10.09 -2.54
CA VAL A 39 -0.37 -11.16 -1.86
C VAL A 39 0.80 -10.55 -1.11
N ASN A 40 0.81 -10.72 0.21
CA ASN A 40 1.94 -10.31 1.02
C ASN A 40 3.03 -11.39 0.96
N THR A 41 4.10 -11.16 0.19
CA THR A 41 5.20 -12.13 0.12
C THR A 41 6.25 -11.89 1.21
N THR A 42 5.99 -11.00 2.16
CA THR A 42 6.92 -10.65 3.24
C THR A 42 6.57 -11.37 4.53
N ASN A 43 7.55 -11.45 5.44
CA ASN A 43 7.34 -11.96 6.79
C ASN A 43 6.77 -10.91 7.76
N ARG A 44 6.15 -9.83 7.25
CA ARG A 44 5.67 -8.71 8.06
C ARG A 44 4.18 -8.46 7.89
N THR A 45 3.53 -7.94 8.92
CA THR A 45 2.14 -7.48 8.83
C THR A 45 2.08 -6.15 8.08
N LEU A 46 1.21 -6.03 7.09
CA LEU A 46 1.10 -4.86 6.23
C LEU A 46 -0.28 -4.20 6.35
N ASP A 47 -0.30 -2.87 6.40
CA ASP A 47 -1.52 -2.08 6.16
C ASP A 47 -1.58 -1.67 4.68
N LEU A 48 -2.77 -1.86 4.08
CA LEU A 48 -3.10 -1.52 2.71
C LEU A 48 -3.91 -0.22 2.70
N TYR A 49 -3.44 0.75 1.92
CA TYR A 49 -4.06 2.05 1.76
C TYR A 49 -4.32 2.33 0.30
N TRP A 50 -5.39 3.08 0.02
CA TRP A 50 -5.59 3.69 -1.27
C TRP A 50 -6.06 5.14 -1.13
N VAL A 51 -5.76 5.92 -2.15
CA VAL A 51 -6.22 7.30 -2.34
C VAL A 51 -6.79 7.40 -3.75
N CYS A 52 -7.89 8.15 -3.89
CA CYS A 52 -8.48 8.55 -5.18
C CYS A 52 -8.31 10.08 -5.32
N ASP A 53 -8.62 10.65 -6.49
CA ASP A 53 -8.43 12.07 -6.88
C ASP A 53 -9.12 13.14 -5.99
N GLN A 54 -9.59 12.78 -4.79
CA GLN A 54 -10.09 13.69 -3.74
C GLN A 54 -9.62 13.22 -2.35
N ASP A 55 -8.35 13.45 -2.02
CA ASP A 55 -7.72 13.68 -0.69
C ASP A 55 -8.21 12.96 0.57
N ARG A 56 -8.78 11.75 0.47
CA ARG A 56 -9.05 10.90 1.64
C ARG A 56 -8.28 9.58 1.54
N GLU A 57 -7.25 9.43 2.37
CA GLU A 57 -6.61 8.14 2.62
C GLU A 57 -7.64 7.20 3.27
N ASN A 58 -8.10 6.21 2.52
CA ASN A 58 -8.99 5.19 3.04
C ASN A 58 -8.15 3.95 3.38
N ILE A 59 -8.06 3.65 4.68
CA ILE A 59 -7.48 2.38 5.14
C ILE A 59 -8.40 1.27 4.68
N TYR A 60 -7.86 0.33 3.91
CA TYR A 60 -8.65 -0.77 3.40
C TYR A 60 -8.61 -1.97 4.35
N LEU A 61 -7.41 -2.47 4.67
CA LEU A 61 -7.24 -3.63 5.54
C LEU A 61 -5.80 -3.82 6.01
N THR A 62 -5.64 -4.75 6.96
CA THR A 62 -4.35 -5.29 7.40
C THR A 62 -4.18 -6.72 6.90
N LEU A 63 -3.03 -7.04 6.32
CA LEU A 63 -2.68 -8.36 5.77
C LEU A 63 -1.52 -8.96 6.59
N LYS A 64 -1.69 -10.16 7.16
CA LYS A 64 -0.63 -10.80 7.94
C LYS A 64 0.47 -11.35 7.01
N PRO A 65 1.64 -11.76 7.56
CA PRO A 65 2.68 -12.41 6.77
C PRO A 65 2.13 -13.54 5.90
N PHE A 66 2.50 -13.55 4.63
CA PHE A 66 2.14 -14.61 3.66
C PHE A 66 0.64 -14.77 3.37
N GLU A 67 -0.20 -13.87 3.85
CA GLU A 67 -1.63 -13.87 3.52
C GLU A 67 -1.90 -13.20 2.17
N GLU A 68 -3.07 -13.51 1.62
CA GLU A 68 -3.60 -12.91 0.40
C GLU A 68 -5.03 -12.42 0.59
N VAL A 69 -5.43 -11.43 -0.21
CA VAL A 69 -6.80 -10.89 -0.19
C VAL A 69 -7.25 -10.46 -1.57
N ARG A 70 -8.49 -10.85 -1.91
CA ARG A 70 -9.17 -10.45 -3.14
C ARG A 70 -9.79 -9.08 -2.94
N VAL A 71 -9.47 -8.14 -3.82
CA VAL A 71 -9.96 -6.76 -3.78
C VAL A 71 -10.56 -6.39 -5.12
N ASN A 72 -11.74 -5.80 -5.07
CA ASN A 72 -12.35 -5.13 -6.21
C ASN A 72 -12.08 -3.63 -6.02
N THR A 73 -11.39 -3.01 -6.97
CA THR A 73 -10.91 -1.63 -6.90
C THR A 73 -11.20 -0.91 -8.22
N PHE A 74 -10.85 0.37 -8.34
CA PHE A 74 -10.96 1.13 -9.58
C PHE A 74 -9.58 1.51 -10.14
N SER A 75 -9.54 1.77 -11.46
CA SER A 75 -8.36 2.22 -12.20
C SER A 75 -7.76 3.54 -11.68
N THR A 76 -8.55 4.35 -10.98
CA THR A 76 -8.14 5.64 -10.40
C THR A 76 -7.53 5.52 -9.00
N HIS A 77 -7.57 4.33 -8.37
CA HIS A 77 -7.05 4.15 -7.03
C HIS A 77 -5.53 4.01 -7.01
N SER A 78 -4.85 4.92 -6.30
CA SER A 78 -3.42 4.81 -6.02
C SER A 78 -3.18 4.01 -4.75
N TRP A 79 -2.65 2.80 -4.86
CA TRP A 79 -2.39 1.93 -3.71
C TRP A 79 -0.97 2.07 -3.18
N PHE A 80 -0.83 2.07 -1.85
CA PHE A 80 0.46 1.93 -1.18
C PHE A 80 0.35 1.03 0.05
N PHE A 81 1.48 0.42 0.38
CA PHE A 81 1.57 -0.67 1.35
C PHE A 81 2.59 -0.29 2.41
N ARG A 82 2.24 -0.41 3.70
CA ARG A 82 3.15 -0.06 4.79
C ARG A 82 3.26 -1.19 5.79
N ASP A 83 4.46 -1.37 6.33
CA ASP A 83 4.68 -2.19 7.51
C ASP A 83 3.88 -1.65 8.69
N TYR A 84 3.09 -2.52 9.32
CA TYR A 84 2.19 -2.16 10.40
C TYR A 84 2.89 -1.54 11.62
N TYR A 85 4.11 -1.99 11.96
CA TYR A 85 4.82 -1.55 13.17
C TYR A 85 5.80 -0.42 12.93
N THR A 86 6.39 -0.35 11.73
CA THR A 86 7.50 0.56 11.42
C THR A 86 7.12 1.64 10.41
N GLY A 87 5.98 1.51 9.72
CA GLY A 87 5.55 2.42 8.67
C GLY A 87 6.35 2.32 7.38
N GLU A 88 7.27 1.35 7.28
CA GLU A 88 8.10 1.12 6.10
C GLU A 88 7.26 0.86 4.86
N ARG A 89 7.52 1.57 3.77
CA ARG A 89 6.80 1.37 2.50
C ARG A 89 7.29 0.11 1.79
N MET A 90 6.36 -0.80 1.52
CA MET A 90 6.60 -1.98 0.68
C MET A 90 6.43 -1.64 -0.81
N HIS A 91 6.94 -2.51 -1.67
CA HIS A 91 6.93 -2.31 -3.12
C HIS A 91 6.08 -3.37 -3.83
N VAL A 92 5.59 -2.99 -5.00
CA VAL A 92 5.02 -3.87 -6.02
C VAL A 92 5.75 -3.60 -7.31
N ARG A 93 6.32 -4.64 -7.95
CA ARG A 93 7.12 -4.50 -9.18
C ARG A 93 8.19 -3.39 -9.04
N SER A 94 8.87 -3.37 -7.89
CA SER A 94 9.89 -2.37 -7.53
C SER A 94 9.40 -0.92 -7.42
N ARG A 95 8.08 -0.66 -7.39
CA ARG A 95 7.49 0.68 -7.22
C ARG A 95 6.76 0.80 -5.88
N ARG A 96 6.80 2.00 -5.28
CA ARG A 96 6.13 2.32 -3.98
C ARG A 96 4.63 2.53 -4.10
N ILE A 97 4.16 2.87 -5.29
CA ILE A 97 2.76 3.12 -5.61
C ILE A 97 2.35 2.12 -6.68
N PHE A 98 1.25 1.43 -6.44
CA PHE A 98 0.64 0.52 -7.40
C PHE A 98 -0.62 1.17 -7.98
N GLN A 99 -0.68 1.22 -9.31
CA GLN A 99 -1.89 1.58 -10.04
C GLN A 99 -2.55 0.31 -10.58
N PRO A 100 -3.82 0.03 -10.24
CA PRO A 100 -4.56 -1.11 -10.78
C PRO A 100 -4.72 -0.99 -12.29
N ILE A 101 -4.35 -2.05 -13.00
CA ILE A 101 -4.52 -2.15 -14.45
C ILE A 101 -5.58 -3.20 -14.71
N ARG A 102 -6.60 -2.83 -15.50
CA ARG A 102 -7.61 -3.78 -15.95
C ARG A 102 -6.95 -4.83 -16.85
N VAL A 103 -7.01 -6.10 -16.44
CA VAL A 103 -6.53 -7.22 -17.24
C VAL A 103 -7.73 -7.94 -17.85
N ARG A 104 -7.67 -8.16 -19.16
CA ARG A 104 -8.68 -8.88 -19.93
C ARG A 104 -8.02 -10.02 -20.68
N ILE A 105 -8.64 -11.18 -20.66
CA ILE A 105 -8.20 -12.35 -21.41
C ILE A 105 -9.35 -12.93 -22.24
N PRO A 106 -9.08 -13.62 -23.36
CA PRO A 106 -10.10 -14.36 -24.08
C PRO A 106 -10.77 -15.42 -23.20
N LYS A 107 -12.10 -15.47 -23.20
CA LYS A 107 -12.86 -16.53 -22.50
C LYS A 107 -12.63 -17.90 -23.14
N ASN A 108 -12.54 -17.94 -24.47
CA ASN A 108 -12.28 -19.14 -25.25
C ASN A 108 -11.13 -18.84 -26.24
N PRO A 109 -10.08 -19.67 -26.31
CA PRO A 109 -9.01 -19.53 -27.30
C PRO A 109 -9.50 -19.50 -28.76
N GLN A 110 -10.64 -20.12 -29.04
CA GLN A 110 -11.25 -20.17 -30.38
C GLN A 110 -11.96 -18.85 -30.76
N HIS A 111 -12.27 -18.01 -29.78
CA HIS A 111 -12.95 -16.71 -29.97
C HIS A 111 -12.19 -15.60 -29.21
N PRO A 112 -11.01 -15.18 -29.73
CA PRO A 112 -10.15 -14.18 -29.08
C PRO A 112 -10.83 -12.84 -28.79
N GLU A 113 -11.84 -12.49 -29.57
CA GLU A 113 -12.65 -11.27 -29.45
C GLU A 113 -13.48 -11.23 -28.16
N GLN A 114 -13.84 -12.38 -27.59
CA GLN A 114 -14.71 -12.45 -26.42
C GLN A 114 -13.89 -12.37 -25.13
N LEU A 115 -13.55 -11.14 -24.73
CA LEU A 115 -12.75 -10.88 -23.54
C LEU A 115 -13.56 -10.97 -22.23
N CYS A 116 -12.93 -11.47 -21.17
CA CYS A 116 -13.41 -11.34 -19.79
C CYS A 116 -12.39 -10.60 -18.92
N ASP A 117 -12.90 -9.87 -17.94
CA ASP A 117 -12.06 -9.30 -16.90
C ASP A 117 -11.59 -10.39 -15.94
N VAL A 118 -10.33 -10.34 -15.58
CA VAL A 118 -9.72 -11.30 -14.65
C VAL A 118 -9.03 -10.62 -13.50
N ARG A 119 -8.90 -11.36 -12.41
CA ARG A 119 -8.20 -10.88 -11.21
C ARG A 119 -6.69 -11.02 -11.40
N SER A 120 -5.98 -9.90 -11.46
CA SER A 120 -4.51 -9.90 -11.57
C SER A 120 -3.85 -10.06 -10.20
N GLN A 121 -2.83 -10.92 -10.11
CA GLN A 121 -2.04 -11.08 -8.89
C GLN A 121 -1.07 -9.90 -8.70
N VAL A 122 -1.00 -9.40 -7.47
CA VAL A 122 -0.16 -8.27 -7.07
C VAL A 122 0.72 -8.70 -5.90
N LEU A 123 2.00 -8.95 -6.19
CA LEU A 123 2.98 -9.41 -5.23
C LEU A 123 3.61 -8.22 -4.49
N ILE A 124 3.33 -8.11 -3.19
CA ILE A 124 3.87 -7.06 -2.32
C ILE A 124 5.13 -7.60 -1.64
N HIS A 125 6.25 -6.92 -1.86
CA HIS A 125 7.58 -7.35 -1.41
C HIS A 125 8.33 -6.21 -0.70
N PHE A 126 9.47 -6.55 -0.07
CA PHE A 126 10.34 -5.55 0.56
C PHE A 126 10.84 -4.51 -0.45
N PRO A 127 11.06 -3.26 0.00
CA PRO A 127 11.61 -2.24 -0.87
C PRO A 127 13.05 -2.60 -1.26
N MET A 128 13.38 -2.37 -2.53
CA MET A 128 14.75 -2.36 -3.01
C MET A 128 15.40 -1.05 -2.56
N ARG A 129 16.06 -1.10 -1.41
CA ARG A 129 16.76 0.04 -0.81
C ARG A 129 18.19 0.13 -1.36
N SER A 130 18.69 1.36 -1.44
CA SER A 130 20.13 1.59 -1.56
C SER A 130 20.87 1.03 -0.33
N LEU A 131 22.17 0.76 -0.46
CA LEU A 131 23.00 0.34 0.68
C LEU A 131 22.92 1.34 1.83
N ARG A 132 22.97 2.65 1.51
CA ARG A 132 22.83 3.73 2.48
C ARG A 132 21.52 3.63 3.27
N GLU A 133 20.39 3.45 2.59
CA GLU A 133 19.09 3.29 3.24
C GLU A 133 19.03 2.01 4.08
N ASN A 134 19.59 0.90 3.60
CA ASN A 134 19.67 -0.34 4.39
C ASN A 134 20.48 -0.14 5.68
N CYS A 135 21.62 0.54 5.63
CA CYS A 135 22.42 0.86 6.81
C CYS A 135 21.64 1.73 7.81
N LEU A 136 20.94 2.78 7.32
CA LEU A 136 20.11 3.63 8.16
C LEU A 136 19.00 2.83 8.86
N TRP A 137 18.29 2.00 8.12
CA TRP A 137 17.23 1.13 8.66
C TRP A 137 17.77 0.13 9.68
N LEU A 138 18.93 -0.48 9.40
CA LEU A 138 19.58 -1.42 10.30
C LEU A 138 19.94 -0.76 11.63
N VAL A 139 20.63 0.39 11.57
CA VAL A 139 21.05 1.15 12.76
C VAL A 139 19.84 1.62 13.57
N ALA A 140 18.82 2.19 12.91
CA ALA A 140 17.61 2.64 13.59
C ALA A 140 16.87 1.49 14.29
N ARG A 141 16.68 0.36 13.61
CA ARG A 141 16.04 -0.84 14.20
C ARG A 141 16.83 -1.42 15.35
N TRP A 142 18.15 -1.45 15.22
CA TRP A 142 19.03 -1.92 16.29
C TRP A 142 18.90 -1.02 17.52
N LEU A 143 18.99 0.30 17.35
CA LEU A 143 18.88 1.28 18.44
C LEU A 143 17.54 1.20 19.19
N ILE A 144 16.41 1.02 18.48
CA ILE A 144 15.10 0.84 19.11
C ILE A 144 15.06 -0.40 19.99
N ARG A 145 15.73 -1.47 19.57
CA ARG A 145 15.74 -2.74 20.32
C ARG A 145 16.70 -2.73 21.50
N THR A 146 17.81 -2.02 21.40
CA THR A 146 18.93 -2.16 22.35
C THR A 146 19.10 -0.96 23.29
N SER A 147 18.45 0.17 23.02
CA SER A 147 18.65 1.41 23.78
C SER A 147 17.36 2.05 24.26
N ASN A 148 17.39 2.53 25.50
CA ASN A 148 16.33 3.36 26.09
C ASN A 148 16.47 4.85 25.71
N ALA A 149 17.61 5.26 25.12
CA ALA A 149 17.89 6.64 24.76
C ALA A 149 18.53 6.76 23.34
N PRO A 150 17.88 6.22 22.30
CA PRO A 150 18.48 6.11 20.96
C PRO A 150 18.81 7.47 20.34
N ARG A 151 18.01 8.51 20.64
CA ARG A 151 18.26 9.89 20.18
C ARG A 151 19.57 10.48 20.69
N ARG A 152 19.90 10.24 21.96
CA ARG A 152 21.15 10.70 22.58
C ARG A 152 22.36 10.00 21.97
N ILE A 153 22.24 8.70 21.69
CA ILE A 153 23.30 7.93 21.02
C ILE A 153 23.58 8.49 19.61
N ILE A 154 22.53 8.75 18.83
CA ILE A 154 22.69 9.33 17.48
C ILE A 154 23.38 10.70 17.53
N HIS A 155 23.02 11.54 18.51
CA HIS A 155 23.65 12.84 18.68
C HIS A 155 25.17 12.73 18.88
N ASN A 156 25.61 11.70 19.59
CA ASN A 156 27.02 11.46 19.92
C ASN A 156 27.82 10.74 18.81
N TYR A 157 27.17 10.28 17.72
CA TYR A 157 27.90 9.68 16.61
C TYR A 157 28.78 10.69 15.87
N HIS A 158 29.97 10.26 15.47
CA HIS A 158 30.89 11.01 14.62
C HIS A 158 30.52 10.85 13.14
N ILE A 159 29.27 11.18 12.79
CA ILE A 159 28.73 11.13 11.42
C ILE A 159 28.13 12.47 11.01
N PRO A 160 27.98 12.76 9.70
CA PRO A 160 27.36 13.99 9.22
C PRO A 160 25.97 14.26 9.83
N ALA A 161 25.68 15.54 10.08
CA ALA A 161 24.39 15.97 10.65
C ALA A 161 23.18 15.53 9.82
N THR A 162 23.32 15.46 8.49
CA THR A 162 22.27 14.98 7.58
C THR A 162 21.92 13.52 7.84
N LEU A 163 22.90 12.64 8.13
CA LEU A 163 22.64 11.24 8.50
C LEU A 163 22.00 11.14 9.90
N LYS A 164 22.42 11.99 10.85
CA LYS A 164 21.77 12.07 12.18
C LYS A 164 20.29 12.42 12.03
N GLN A 165 19.97 13.45 11.25
CA GLN A 165 18.59 13.86 10.98
C GLN A 165 17.78 12.73 10.32
N GLN A 166 18.36 12.03 9.34
CA GLN A 166 17.69 10.89 8.69
C GLN A 166 17.40 9.75 9.68
N LEU A 167 18.34 9.41 10.56
CA LEU A 167 18.12 8.41 11.62
C LEU A 167 17.03 8.86 12.60
N LEU A 168 17.05 10.11 13.05
CA LEU A 168 16.05 10.66 13.98
C LEU A 168 14.64 10.66 13.38
N LEU A 169 14.51 10.97 12.08
CA LEU A 169 13.24 10.88 11.35
C LEU A 169 12.72 9.44 11.28
N LEU A 170 13.60 8.48 10.96
CA LEU A 170 13.24 7.06 10.93
C LEU A 170 12.77 6.57 12.30
N LEU A 171 13.50 6.89 13.37
CA LEU A 171 13.11 6.54 14.75
C LEU A 171 11.72 7.08 15.10
N THR A 172 11.49 8.36 14.83
CA THR A 172 10.22 9.02 15.14
C THR A 172 9.07 8.38 14.38
N THR A 173 9.30 8.00 13.12
CA THR A 173 8.31 7.29 12.30
C THR A 173 8.01 5.91 12.88
N MET A 174 9.03 5.10 13.15
CA MET A 174 8.87 3.75 13.70
C MET A 174 8.14 3.75 15.05
N GLU A 175 8.51 4.66 15.95
CA GLU A 175 7.85 4.81 17.26
C GLU A 175 6.37 5.20 17.11
N SER A 176 6.07 6.13 16.19
CA SER A 176 4.68 6.54 15.93
C SER A 176 3.83 5.36 15.46
N TYR A 177 4.31 4.59 14.48
CA TYR A 177 3.60 3.41 13.98
C TYR A 177 3.50 2.32 15.04
N SER A 178 4.56 2.05 15.80
CA SER A 178 4.55 1.04 16.87
C SER A 178 3.53 1.40 17.97
N ARG A 179 3.40 2.69 18.31
CA ARG A 179 2.38 3.17 19.25
C ARG A 179 0.96 2.97 18.72
N VAL A 180 0.71 3.32 17.46
CA VAL A 180 -0.61 3.14 16.81
C VAL A 180 -0.96 1.65 16.68
N ALA A 181 0.00 0.80 16.33
CA ALA A 181 -0.14 -0.65 16.31
C ALA A 181 -0.53 -1.20 17.70
N GLY A 182 0.12 -0.70 18.75
CA GLY A 182 -0.18 -1.07 20.13
C GLY A 182 -1.59 -0.69 20.58
N THR A 183 -2.12 0.47 20.17
CA THR A 183 -3.48 0.88 20.51
C THR A 183 -4.54 0.08 19.75
N ARG A 184 -4.31 -0.23 18.48
CA ARG A 184 -5.22 -1.04 17.65
C ARG A 184 -5.35 -2.48 18.14
N ARG A 185 -4.26 -3.09 18.66
CA ARG A 185 -4.28 -4.46 19.21
C ARG A 185 -5.12 -4.62 20.48
N ARG A 186 -5.39 -3.54 21.23
CA ARG A 186 -6.12 -3.58 22.50
C ARG A 186 -7.64 -3.46 22.34
N ARG A 187 -8.13 -3.23 21.12
CA ARG A 187 -9.55 -3.22 20.76
C ARG A 187 -9.91 -4.56 20.14
#